data_AF-A0A2N2WV48-F1
#
_entry.id   AF-A0A2N2WV48-F1
#
_cell.length_a   1.000
_cell.length_b   1.000
_cell.length_c   1.000
_cell.angle_alpha   90.00
_cell.angle_beta   90.00
_cell.angle_gamma   90.00
#
_symmetry.space_group_name_H-M   'P 1'
#
loop_
_entity.id
_entity.type
_entity.pdbx_description
1 polymer ?
#
loop_
_entity_poly.entity_id
_entity_poly.type
_entity_poly.pdbx_seq_one_letter_code
_entity_poly.pdbx_strand_id
1 'polypeptide(L)'
;VETINPDMEETIKAGVISKMNERKQITGCIIDGPLALDNAISEYAAQKKGITSPVAGKADILIVPDIAAGNIFGKALTYYANYQVGHVLVGTKAPVIIPSRADKSEVKLNCIALSILCSK
;
A
#
# COMPACT_ATOMS: atom_id res chain seq x y z
N VAL A 1 -10.12 2.86 -12.23
CA VAL A 1 -9.52 3.86 -13.14
C VAL A 1 -8.06 3.55 -13.23
N GLU A 2 -7.70 3.03 -14.39
CA GLU A 2 -6.43 2.38 -14.70
C GLU A 2 -5.52 3.27 -15.56
N THR A 3 -6.01 4.46 -15.88
CA THR A 3 -5.33 5.49 -16.67
C THR A 3 -5.34 6.80 -15.89
N ILE A 4 -4.41 7.70 -16.22
CA ILE A 4 -4.43 9.05 -15.66
C ILE A 4 -5.71 9.75 -16.11
N ASN A 5 -6.47 10.24 -15.15
CA ASN A 5 -7.65 11.06 -15.36
C ASN A 5 -7.40 12.44 -14.72
N PRO A 6 -7.35 13.53 -15.51
CA PRO A 6 -7.15 14.89 -14.99
C PRO A 6 -8.18 15.33 -13.93
N ASP A 7 -9.39 14.77 -13.98
CA ASP A 7 -10.47 15.07 -13.03
C ASP A 7 -10.35 14.27 -11.71
N MET A 8 -9.33 13.42 -11.60
CA MET A 8 -9.06 12.55 -10.45
C MET A 8 -7.60 12.69 -10.01
N GLU A 9 -7.35 13.55 -9.03
CA GLU A 9 -6.00 13.96 -8.60
C GLU A 9 -5.12 12.77 -8.18
N GLU A 10 -5.72 11.73 -7.62
CA GLU A 10 -5.04 10.52 -7.14
C GLU A 10 -4.41 9.76 -8.30
N THR A 11 -5.08 9.74 -9.46
CA THR A 11 -4.56 9.10 -10.66
C THR A 11 -3.36 9.85 -11.24
N ILE A 12 -3.35 11.19 -11.12
CA ILE A 12 -2.22 12.04 -11.49
C ILE A 12 -1.05 11.76 -10.55
N LYS A 13 -1.28 11.78 -9.23
CA LYS A 13 -0.25 11.51 -8.21
C LYS A 13 0.39 10.13 -8.40
N ALA A 14 -0.43 9.10 -8.64
CA ALA A 14 0.07 7.74 -8.92
C ALA A 14 0.97 7.72 -10.16
N GLY A 15 0.54 8.33 -11.27
CA GLY A 15 1.34 8.42 -12.49
C GLY A 15 2.66 9.18 -12.29
N VAL A 16 2.67 10.24 -11.48
CA VAL A 16 3.89 10.98 -11.13
C VAL A 16 4.87 10.09 -10.37
N ILE A 17 4.42 9.35 -9.36
CA ILE A 17 5.27 8.44 -8.57
C ILE A 17 5.86 7.34 -9.47
N SER A 18 5.04 6.71 -10.34
CA SER A 18 5.52 5.73 -11.33
C SER A 18 6.61 6.35 -12.21
N LYS A 19 6.40 7.57 -12.70
CA LYS A 19 7.40 8.28 -13.53
C LYS A 19 8.69 8.59 -12.77
N MET A 20 8.61 8.90 -11.48
CA MET A 20 9.80 9.12 -10.64
C MET A 20 10.63 7.84 -10.49
N ASN A 21 9.99 6.66 -10.39
CA ASN A 21 10.67 5.37 -10.38
C ASN A 21 11.32 5.05 -11.73
N GLU A 22 10.62 5.24 -12.85
CA GLU A 22 11.18 5.09 -14.20
C GLU A 22 12.42 5.97 -14.41
N ARG A 23 12.39 7.20 -13.88
CA ARG A 23 13.49 8.16 -13.94
C ARG A 23 14.58 7.92 -12.88
N LYS A 24 14.50 6.81 -12.13
CA LYS A 24 15.46 6.40 -11.09
C LYS A 24 15.59 7.40 -9.93
N GLN A 25 14.58 8.25 -9.70
CA GLN A 25 14.53 9.09 -8.50
C GLN A 25 14.12 8.27 -7.28
N ILE A 26 13.23 7.30 -7.48
CA ILE A 26 12.90 6.26 -6.50
C ILE A 26 13.56 4.97 -6.99
N THR A 27 14.38 4.34 -6.15
CA THR A 27 15.18 3.16 -6.50
C THR A 27 14.96 2.02 -5.50
N GLY A 28 15.38 0.80 -5.86
CA GLY A 28 15.25 -0.38 -5.01
C GLY A 28 13.88 -1.07 -5.09
N CYS A 29 13.00 -0.62 -5.98
CA CYS A 29 11.69 -1.21 -6.21
C CYS A 29 11.22 -0.96 -7.65
N ILE A 30 10.16 -1.66 -8.03
CA ILE A 30 9.35 -1.39 -9.21
C ILE A 30 8.04 -0.73 -8.77
N ILE A 31 7.64 0.33 -9.46
CA ILE A 31 6.41 1.06 -9.17
C ILE A 31 5.62 1.20 -10.47
N ASP A 32 4.33 0.90 -10.41
CA ASP A 32 3.39 1.24 -11.47
C ASP A 32 2.05 1.67 -10.87
N GLY A 33 1.26 2.38 -11.67
CA GLY A 33 0.02 3.02 -11.27
C GLY A 33 -0.36 4.16 -12.22
N PRO A 34 -1.64 4.58 -12.22
CA PRO A 34 -2.70 4.21 -11.30
C PRO A 34 -3.28 2.80 -11.55
N LEU A 35 -3.47 2.03 -10.49
CA LEU A 35 -4.15 0.74 -10.52
C LEU A 35 -5.28 0.71 -9.49
N ALA A 36 -6.44 0.23 -9.90
CA ALA A 36 -7.49 -0.16 -8.95
C ALA A 36 -7.05 -1.39 -8.15
N LEU A 37 -7.63 -1.56 -6.95
CA LEU A 37 -7.22 -2.60 -5.99
C LEU A 37 -7.23 -4.01 -6.61
N ASP A 38 -8.31 -4.36 -7.30
CA ASP A 38 -8.46 -5.66 -7.96
C ASP A 38 -7.33 -5.95 -8.94
N ASN A 39 -6.94 -4.96 -9.75
CA ASN A 39 -5.86 -5.10 -10.71
C ASN A 39 -4.48 -5.11 -10.07
N ALA A 40 -4.33 -4.56 -8.86
CA ALA A 40 -3.06 -4.58 -8.13
C ALA A 40 -2.81 -5.95 -7.48
N ILE A 41 -3.85 -6.66 -7.03
CA ILE A 41 -3.73 -7.89 -6.22
C ILE A 41 -4.23 -9.18 -6.89
N SER A 42 -4.90 -9.10 -8.04
CA SER A 42 -5.40 -10.28 -8.77
C SER A 42 -4.88 -10.33 -10.21
N GLU A 43 -4.02 -11.31 -10.51
CA GLU A 43 -3.57 -11.57 -11.88
C GLU A 43 -4.74 -11.82 -12.83
N TYR A 44 -5.79 -12.49 -12.35
CA TYR A 44 -6.99 -12.75 -13.15
C TYR A 44 -7.70 -11.45 -13.55
N ALA A 45 -7.89 -10.50 -12.61
CA ALA A 45 -8.52 -9.22 -12.90
C ALA A 45 -7.68 -8.40 -13.88
N ALA A 46 -6.36 -8.34 -13.65
CA ALA A 46 -5.42 -7.65 -14.52
C ALA A 46 -5.45 -8.20 -15.95
N GLN A 47 -5.39 -9.53 -16.11
CA GLN A 47 -5.47 -10.20 -17.42
C GLN A 47 -6.80 -9.94 -18.12
N LYS A 48 -7.92 -10.01 -17.38
CA LYS A 48 -9.26 -9.76 -17.95
C LYS A 48 -9.43 -8.32 -18.44
N LYS A 49 -8.74 -7.36 -17.84
CA LYS A 49 -8.73 -5.96 -18.27
C LYS A 49 -7.58 -5.62 -19.23
N GLY A 50 -6.75 -6.59 -19.63
CA GLY A 50 -5.64 -6.39 -20.56
C GLY A 50 -4.49 -5.53 -20.01
N ILE A 51 -4.34 -5.46 -18.69
CA ILE A 51 -3.33 -4.61 -18.05
C ILE A 51 -1.98 -5.32 -18.12
N THR A 52 -1.02 -4.68 -18.78
CA THR A 52 0.36 -5.17 -18.88
C THR A 52 1.25 -4.30 -18.00
N SER A 53 1.64 -4.84 -16.85
CA SER A 53 2.47 -4.15 -15.87
C SER A 53 3.22 -5.17 -15.02
N PRO A 54 4.47 -4.90 -14.61
CA PRO A 54 5.24 -5.83 -13.77
C PRO A 54 4.67 -5.99 -12.36
N VAL A 55 3.82 -5.06 -11.88
CA VAL A 55 3.18 -5.15 -10.54
C VAL A 55 1.71 -5.56 -10.60
N ALA A 56 1.10 -5.61 -11.79
CA ALA A 56 -0.31 -5.95 -11.91
C ALA A 56 -0.58 -7.38 -11.43
N GLY A 57 -1.53 -7.49 -10.50
CA GLY A 57 -1.94 -8.72 -9.84
C GLY A 57 -0.96 -9.27 -8.81
N LYS A 58 0.18 -8.59 -8.59
CA LYS A 58 1.34 -9.09 -7.84
C LYS A 58 1.93 -8.02 -6.92
N ALA A 59 1.19 -6.97 -6.59
CA ALA A 59 1.72 -5.87 -5.80
C ALA A 59 2.04 -6.30 -4.36
N ASP A 60 3.30 -6.14 -3.94
CA ASP A 60 3.72 -6.32 -2.54
C ASP A 60 3.34 -5.13 -1.65
N ILE A 61 3.30 -3.92 -2.23
CA ILE A 61 3.04 -2.66 -1.52
C ILE A 61 1.92 -1.91 -2.24
N LEU A 62 0.92 -1.47 -1.48
CA LEU A 62 -0.16 -0.62 -1.97
C LEU A 62 -0.01 0.79 -1.41
N ILE A 63 0.12 1.78 -2.28
CA ILE A 63 0.07 3.20 -1.91
C ILE A 63 -1.38 3.67 -2.08
N VAL A 64 -2.03 3.97 -0.95
CA VAL A 64 -3.39 4.49 -0.92
C VAL A 64 -3.42 6.00 -1.27
N PRO A 65 -4.54 6.51 -1.82
CA PRO A 65 -4.63 7.90 -2.28
C PRO A 65 -4.57 8.92 -1.12
N ASP A 66 -5.12 8.57 0.03
CA ASP A 66 -5.17 9.42 1.21
C ASP A 66 -5.30 8.61 2.51
N ILE A 67 -5.33 9.31 3.64
CA ILE A 67 -5.44 8.73 4.98
C ILE A 67 -6.81 8.05 5.23
N ALA A 68 -7.89 8.54 4.60
CA ALA A 68 -9.22 7.99 4.79
C ALA A 68 -9.32 6.62 4.11
N ALA A 69 -8.86 6.51 2.87
CA ALA A 69 -8.75 5.27 2.13
C ALA A 69 -7.84 4.27 2.87
N GLY A 70 -6.69 4.72 3.38
CA GLY A 70 -5.79 3.90 4.20
C GLY A 70 -6.44 3.36 5.47
N ASN A 71 -7.17 4.21 6.20
CA ASN A 71 -7.86 3.79 7.43
C ASN A 71 -8.98 2.78 7.15
N ILE A 72 -9.79 3.03 6.12
CA ILE A 72 -10.86 2.13 5.70
C ILE A 72 -10.27 0.78 5.27
N PHE A 73 -9.22 0.80 4.45
CA PHE A 73 -8.56 -0.43 3.97
C PHE A 73 -7.98 -1.24 5.13
N GLY A 74 -7.19 -0.61 6.01
CA GLY A 74 -6.62 -1.28 7.18
C GLY A 74 -7.68 -1.88 8.11
N LYS A 75 -8.79 -1.17 8.34
CA LYS A 75 -9.91 -1.71 9.13
C LYS A 75 -10.64 -2.84 8.41
N ALA A 76 -10.82 -2.76 7.09
CA ALA A 76 -11.46 -3.83 6.34
C ALA A 76 -10.64 -5.13 6.41
N LEU A 77 -9.31 -5.04 6.35
CA LEU A 77 -8.44 -6.20 6.54
C LEU A 77 -8.61 -6.84 7.93
N THR A 78 -8.70 -6.03 8.98
CA THR A 78 -8.88 -6.54 10.35
C THR A 78 -10.28 -7.09 10.61
N TYR A 79 -11.33 -6.33 10.27
CA TYR A 79 -12.70 -6.62 10.69
C TYR A 79 -13.48 -7.50 9.71
N TYR A 80 -13.20 -7.43 8.42
CA TYR A 80 -13.88 -8.24 7.41
C TYR A 80 -13.01 -9.41 6.93
N ALA A 81 -11.73 -9.16 6.62
CA ALA A 81 -10.84 -10.22 6.12
C ALA A 81 -10.21 -11.06 7.25
N ASN A 82 -10.33 -10.63 8.52
CA ASN A 82 -9.74 -11.27 9.69
C ASN A 82 -8.23 -11.52 9.55
N TYR A 83 -7.53 -10.62 8.87
CA TYR A 83 -6.07 -10.71 8.72
C TYR A 83 -5.36 -10.30 10.00
N GLN A 84 -4.26 -11.00 10.29
CA GLN A 84 -3.29 -10.55 11.28
C GLN A 84 -2.57 -9.32 10.73
N VAL A 85 -2.64 -8.23 11.48
CA VAL A 85 -2.03 -6.96 11.09
C VAL A 85 -1.02 -6.51 12.13
N GLY A 86 -0.01 -5.79 11.67
CA GLY A 86 0.92 -5.01 12.46
C GLY A 86 1.20 -3.71 11.73
N HIS A 87 1.41 -2.63 12.47
CA HIS A 87 1.68 -1.31 11.91
C HIS A 87 2.77 -0.59 12.71
N VAL A 88 3.53 0.25 12.02
CA VAL A 88 4.65 1.00 12.59
C VAL A 88 4.85 2.28 11.79
N LEU A 89 5.21 3.37 12.47
CA LEU A 89 5.67 4.59 11.84
C LEU A 89 7.18 4.50 11.60
N VAL A 90 7.58 4.75 10.36
CA VAL A 90 8.98 4.73 9.89
C VAL A 90 9.39 6.09 9.34
N GLY A 91 10.70 6.30 9.12
CA GLY A 91 11.27 7.56 8.61
C GLY A 91 11.85 8.47 9.71
N THR A 92 11.57 8.18 10.97
CA THR A 92 12.20 8.77 12.16
C THR A 92 13.54 8.08 12.49
N LYS A 93 14.30 8.61 13.46
CA LYS A 93 15.58 8.00 13.93
C LYS A 93 15.41 6.59 14.52
N ALA A 94 14.23 6.25 15.01
CA ALA A 94 13.85 4.93 15.48
C ALA A 94 12.37 4.69 15.12
N PRO A 95 11.92 3.43 14.93
CA PRO A 95 10.52 3.11 14.67
C PRO A 95 9.62 3.53 15.82
N VAL A 96 8.39 3.99 15.52
CA VAL A 96 7.41 4.44 16.52
C VAL A 96 6.12 3.65 16.39
N ILE A 97 5.63 3.11 17.51
CA ILE A 97 4.35 2.36 17.55
C ILE A 97 3.26 3.29 18.07
N ILE A 98 2.14 3.38 17.34
CA ILE A 98 0.96 4.18 17.73
C ILE A 98 -0.27 3.27 17.69
N PRO A 99 -0.47 2.41 18.71
CA PRO A 99 -1.56 1.44 18.70
C PRO A 99 -2.92 2.13 18.84
N SER A 100 -3.94 1.60 18.18
CA SER A 100 -5.32 2.01 18.42
C SER A 100 -5.77 1.50 19.78
N ARG A 101 -6.64 2.26 20.46
CA ARG A 101 -7.28 1.81 21.70
C ARG A 101 -8.07 0.51 21.49
N ALA A 102 -8.64 0.33 20.31
CA ALA A 102 -9.43 -0.84 19.94
C ALA A 102 -8.58 -2.06 19.53
N ASP A 103 -7.25 -1.92 19.41
CA ASP A 103 -6.38 -3.02 19.00
C ASP A 103 -6.31 -4.09 20.10
N LYS A 104 -6.49 -5.35 19.67
CA LYS A 104 -6.27 -6.53 20.51
C LYS A 104 -4.79 -6.65 20.89
N SER A 105 -4.49 -7.40 21.94
CA SER A 105 -3.12 -7.67 22.42
C SER A 105 -2.21 -8.21 21.31
N GLU A 106 -2.73 -9.10 20.46
CA GLU A 106 -2.00 -9.70 19.34
C GLU A 106 -1.53 -8.67 18.31
N VAL A 107 -2.38 -7.71 17.92
CA VAL A 107 -1.99 -6.64 16.99
C VAL A 107 -0.85 -5.80 17.58
N LYS A 108 -0.92 -5.50 18.89
CA LYS A 108 0.15 -4.77 19.59
C LYS A 108 1.45 -5.55 19.61
N LEU A 109 1.41 -6.87 19.81
CA LEU A 109 2.58 -7.74 19.72
C LEU A 109 3.17 -7.74 18.31
N ASN A 110 2.34 -7.83 17.27
CA ASN A 110 2.77 -7.75 15.87
C ASN A 110 3.42 -6.40 15.56
N CYS A 111 2.89 -5.29 16.07
CA CYS A 111 3.52 -3.97 15.94
C CYS A 111 4.91 -3.93 16.58
N ILE A 112 5.10 -4.56 17.75
CA ILE A 112 6.41 -4.64 18.41
C ILE A 112 7.39 -5.46 17.55
N ALA A 113 6.97 -6.64 17.09
CA ALA A 113 7.80 -7.48 16.24
C ALA A 113 8.20 -6.76 14.95
N LEU A 114 7.25 -6.11 14.27
CA LEU A 114 7.50 -5.34 13.06
C LEU A 114 8.45 -4.16 13.32
N SER A 115 8.33 -3.49 14.47
CA SER A 115 9.22 -2.40 14.85
C SER A 115 10.66 -2.85 15.04
N ILE A 116 10.88 -4.05 15.56
CA ILE A 116 12.22 -4.64 15.66
C ILE A 116 12.80 -4.90 14.26
N LEU A 117 12.00 -5.44 13.34
CA LEU A 117 12.42 -5.68 11.95
C LEU A 117 12.74 -4.39 11.19
N CYS A 118 12.07 -3.28 11.54
CA CYS A 118 12.32 -1.97 10.96
C CYS A 118 13.44 -1.18 11.68
N SER A 119 13.95 -1.67 12.81
CA SER A 119 15.06 -1.02 13.51
C SER A 119 16.36 -1.24 12.74
N LYS A 120 17.12 -0.16 12.56
CA LYS A 120 18.45 -0.17 11.94
C LYS A 120 19.52 0.04 13.00
#